data_AF-A0A2W0G550-F1
#
_entry.id   AF-A0A2W0G550-F1
#
_cell.length_a   1.000
_cell.length_b   1.000
_cell.length_c   1.000
_cell.angle_alpha   90.00
_cell.angle_beta   90.00
_cell.angle_gamma   90.00
#
_symmetry.space_group_name_H-M   'P 1'
#
loop_
_entity.id
_entity.type
_entity.pdbx_description
1 polymer ?
#
loop_
_entity_poly.entity_id
_entity_poly.type
_entity_poly.pdbx_seq_one_letter_code
_entity_poly.pdbx_strand_id
1 'polypeptide(L)' 'MLTLEFIYGASAFCAVLLFVYLGYALIRAEKF' A
#
# COMPACT_ATOMS: atom_id res chain seq x y z
N MET A 1 -3.61 -24.76 -1.27
CA MET A 1 -4.47 -23.92 -2.14
C MET A 1 -4.72 -22.63 -1.39
N LEU A 2 -4.24 -21.49 -1.90
CA LEU A 2 -4.46 -20.17 -1.29
C LEU A 2 -5.95 -19.83 -1.43
N THR A 3 -6.61 -19.43 -0.34
CA THR A 3 -8.03 -19.07 -0.37
C THR A 3 -8.21 -17.73 -1.06
N LEU A 4 -9.35 -17.55 -1.73
CA LEU A 4 -9.66 -16.32 -2.46
C LEU A 4 -9.65 -15.10 -1.52
N GLU A 5 -10.17 -15.28 -0.30
CA GLU A 5 -10.16 -14.27 0.77
C GLU A 5 -8.75 -13.84 1.14
N PHE A 6 -7.79 -14.78 1.21
CA PHE A 6 -6.41 -14.46 1.51
C PHE A 6 -5.77 -13.63 0.40
N ILE A 7 -6.02 -13.97 -0.86
CA ILE A 7 -5.47 -13.22 -2.01
C ILE A 7 -6.00 -11.78 -2.01
N TYR A 8 -7.30 -11.60 -1.81
CA TYR A 8 -7.92 -10.27 -1.71
C TYR A 8 -7.40 -9.49 -0.49
N GLY A 9 -7.28 -10.14 0.67
CA GLY A 9 -6.73 -9.51 1.88
C GLY A 9 -5.29 -9.04 1.69
N ALA A 10 -4.43 -9.90 1.13
CA ALA A 10 -3.02 -9.58 0.89
C ALA A 10 -2.84 -8.48 -0.17
N SER A 11 -3.64 -8.51 -1.24
CA SER A 11 -3.59 -7.48 -2.28
C SER A 11 -4.12 -6.13 -1.79
N ALA A 12 -5.19 -6.11 -1.00
CA ALA A 12 -5.69 -4.90 -0.34
C ALA A 12 -4.65 -4.31 0.61
N PHE A 13 -4.00 -5.15 1.43
CA PHE A 13 -2.93 -4.71 2.34
C PHE A 13 -1.75 -4.11 1.59
N CYS A 14 -1.33 -4.74 0.49
CA CYS A 14 -0.24 -4.25 -0.35
C CYS A 14 -0.59 -2.88 -0.97
N ALA A 15 -1.82 -2.70 -1.44
CA ALA A 15 -2.30 -1.42 -1.97
C ALA A 15 -2.25 -0.31 -0.91
N VAL A 16 -2.71 -0.58 0.32
CA VAL A 16 -2.65 0.40 1.43
C VAL A 16 -1.21 0.83 1.71
N LEU A 17 -0.26 -0.11 1.75
CA LEU A 17 1.15 0.21 1.96
C LEU A 17 1.72 1.10 0.86
N LEU A 18 1.35 0.87 -0.40
CA LEU A 18 1.76 1.73 -1.52
C LEU A 18 1.20 3.15 -1.38
N PHE A 19 -0.05 3.29 -0.95
CA PHE A 19 -0.63 4.62 -0.68
C PHE A 19 0.08 5.34 0.46
N VAL A 20 0.42 4.64 1.55
CA VAL A 20 1.21 5.21 2.65
C VAL A 20 2.58 5.66 2.16
N TYR A 21 3.25 4.84 1.35
CA TYR A 21 4.55 5.18 0.76
C TYR A 21 4.46 6.41 -0.15
N LEU A 22 3.43 6.50 -1.00
CA LEU A 22 3.15 7.66 -1.83
C LEU A 22 2.91 8.92 -1.00
N GLY A 23 2.09 8.84 0.04
CA GLY A 23 1.86 9.96 0.96
C GLY A 23 3.15 10.43 1.63
N TYR A 24 3.97 9.49 2.10
CA TYR A 24 5.30 9.80 2.65
C TYR A 24 6.22 10.46 1.62
N ALA A 25 6.24 9.95 0.39
CA ALA A 25 7.05 10.50 -0.69
C ALA A 25 6.61 11.94 -1.06
N LEU A 26 5.30 12.22 -1.07
CA LEU A 26 4.75 13.56 -1.31
C LEU A 26 5.14 14.54 -0.20
N ILE A 27 4.98 14.16 1.07
CA ILE A 27 5.40 14.99 2.21
C ILE A 27 6.90 15.27 2.16
N ARG A 28 7.71 14.29 1.75
CA ARG A 28 9.15 14.48 1.56
C ARG A 28 9.41 15.45 0.40
N ALA A 29 8.69 15.34 -0.71
CA ALA A 29 8.86 16.21 -1.87
C ALA A 29 8.53 17.67 -1.58
N GLU A 30 7.54 17.97 -0.74
CA GLU A 30 7.24 19.35 -0.30
C GLU A 30 8.30 19.96 0.62
N LYS A 31 9.15 19.13 1.22
CA LYS A 31 10.17 19.55 2.19
C LYS A 31 11.51 19.90 1.54
N PHE A 32 11.63 19.74 0.22
CA PHE A 32 12.76 20.16 -0.62
C PHE A 32 12.42 21.42 -1.40
#